data_AF-A0A1W2F1K5-F1
#
_entry.id   AF-A0A1W2F1K5-F1
#
_cell.length_a   1.000
_cell.length_b   1.000
_cell.length_c   1.000
_cell.angle_alpha   90.00
_cell.angle_beta   90.00
_cell.angle_gamma   90.00
#
_symmetry.space_group_name_H-M   'P 1'
#
loop_
_entity.id
_entity.type
_entity.pdbx_description
1 polymer ?
#
loop_
_entity_poly.entity_id
_entity_poly.type
_entity_poly.pdbx_seq_one_letter_code
_entity_poly.pdbx_strand_id
1 'polypeptide(L)'
;MIIGQGPAPAWVWVSAPRVERIRTRLALTGLPLIGMALVFGIALVGVGLNLPTAHSPINVIGVMTAGIGAFWGILSGVSLATARSCARGEFVDVNGARLVRRLLGVWWLGAIVCAMAAWFCEVMTLNSVARPVPFTIGSAVYLAVLGLLVVLGGVAFFTARKVLRVG
;
A
#
# COMPACT_ATOMS: atom_id res chain seq x y z
N MET A 1 -11.55 31.80 11.36
CA MET A 1 -11.95 30.73 10.42
C MET A 1 -10.99 29.56 10.64
N ILE A 2 -11.42 28.53 11.39
CA ILE A 2 -10.55 27.41 11.75
C ILE A 2 -10.54 26.43 10.57
N ILE A 3 -9.47 26.45 9.78
CA ILE A 3 -9.16 25.44 8.78
C ILE A 3 -8.79 24.17 9.57
N GLY A 4 -9.66 23.16 9.61
CA GLY A 4 -9.30 21.87 10.22
C GLY A 4 -10.44 21.03 10.82
N GLN A 5 -11.63 21.59 11.03
CA GLN A 5 -12.78 20.78 11.43
C GLN A 5 -13.32 20.10 10.17
N GLY A 6 -12.91 18.85 9.93
CA GLY A 6 -13.55 17.98 8.94
C GLY A 6 -15.07 17.91 9.18
N PRO A 7 -15.85 17.42 8.21
CA PRO A 7 -17.31 17.31 8.36
C PRO A 7 -17.66 16.57 9.66
N ALA A 8 -18.65 17.07 10.39
CA ALA A 8 -19.08 16.49 11.66
C ALA A 8 -19.34 14.97 11.49
N PRO A 9 -18.93 14.12 12.45
CA PRO A 9 -19.06 12.68 12.31
C PRO A 9 -20.53 12.28 12.18
N ALA A 10 -20.83 11.53 11.12
CA ALA A 10 -22.18 11.06 10.82
C ALA A 10 -22.31 9.63 11.34
N TRP A 11 -22.78 9.53 12.58
CA TRP A 11 -22.95 8.26 13.29
C TRP A 11 -24.22 7.57 12.82
N VAL A 12 -24.08 6.40 12.23
CA VAL A 12 -25.21 5.53 11.87
C VAL A 12 -25.25 4.37 12.85
N TRP A 13 -26.43 4.09 13.39
CA TRP A 13 -26.64 2.95 14.27
C TRP A 13 -26.51 1.65 13.47
N VAL A 14 -25.72 0.72 14.01
CA VAL A 14 -25.44 -0.59 13.43
C VAL A 14 -25.38 -1.60 14.57
N SER A 15 -26.01 -2.76 14.39
CA SER A 15 -26.03 -3.80 15.43
C SER A 15 -24.62 -4.17 15.91
N ALA A 16 -24.46 -4.30 17.23
CA ALA A 16 -23.20 -4.68 17.89
C ALA A 16 -22.44 -5.85 17.22
N PRO A 17 -23.07 -6.99 16.84
CA PRO A 17 -22.35 -8.09 16.18
C PRO A 17 -21.78 -7.72 14.81
N ARG A 18 -22.40 -6.76 14.11
CA ARG A 18 -21.92 -6.29 12.81
C ARG A 18 -20.73 -5.34 12.99
N VAL A 19 -20.73 -4.50 14.02
CA VAL A 19 -19.61 -3.62 14.37
C VAL A 19 -18.38 -4.44 14.75
N GLU A 20 -18.54 -5.47 15.59
CA GLU A 20 -17.45 -6.36 16.00
C GLU A 20 -16.84 -7.11 14.81
N ARG A 21 -17.68 -7.66 13.92
CA ARG A 21 -17.23 -8.30 12.68
C ARG A 21 -16.42 -7.36 11.78
N ILE A 22 -16.81 -6.08 11.69
CA ILE A 22 -16.07 -5.06 10.92
C ILE A 22 -14.71 -4.81 11.57
N ARG A 23 -14.65 -4.61 12.89
CA ARG A 23 -13.39 -4.38 13.62
C ARG A 23 -12.43 -5.56 13.47
N THR A 24 -12.90 -6.79 13.65
CA THR A 24 -12.08 -8.01 13.53
C THR A 24 -11.61 -8.24 12.11
N ARG A 25 -12.43 -7.93 11.08
CA ARG A 25 -11.96 -8.05 9.68
C ARG A 25 -10.92 -6.99 9.34
N LEU A 26 -11.14 -5.73 9.71
CA LEU A 26 -10.16 -4.66 9.51
C LEU A 26 -8.85 -4.96 10.25
N ALA A 27 -8.95 -5.57 11.44
CA ALA A 27 -7.82 -6.06 12.21
C ALA A 27 -6.97 -7.08 11.46
N LEU A 28 -7.64 -8.15 11.05
CA LEU A 28 -7.03 -9.30 10.39
C LEU A 28 -6.50 -8.96 9.02
N THR A 29 -6.99 -7.89 8.38
CA THR A 29 -6.44 -7.43 7.09
C THR A 29 -5.31 -6.42 7.28
N GLY A 30 -5.43 -5.49 8.22
CA GLY A 30 -4.47 -4.40 8.41
C GLY A 30 -3.12 -4.89 8.94
N LEU A 31 -3.13 -5.76 9.97
CA LEU A 31 -1.90 -6.20 10.63
C LEU A 31 -0.99 -7.04 9.71
N PRO A 32 -1.53 -8.05 8.99
CA PRO A 32 -0.73 -8.80 8.03
C PRO A 32 -0.26 -7.94 6.85
N LEU A 33 -1.07 -6.96 6.40
CA LEU A 33 -0.66 -6.06 5.33
C LEU A 33 0.56 -5.22 5.74
N ILE A 34 0.61 -4.72 6.98
CA ILE A 34 1.79 -4.01 7.51
C ILE A 34 3.01 -4.93 7.47
N GLY A 35 2.88 -6.15 8.00
CA GLY A 35 3.98 -7.11 8.03
C GLY A 35 4.49 -7.46 6.62
N MET A 36 3.57 -7.74 5.69
CA MET A 36 3.91 -8.06 4.31
C MET A 36 4.54 -6.87 3.58
N ALA A 37 4.01 -5.65 3.75
CA ALA A 37 4.58 -4.45 3.15
C ALA A 37 6.01 -4.20 3.65
N LEU A 38 6.27 -4.42 4.95
CA LEU A 38 7.61 -4.31 5.51
C LEU A 38 8.57 -5.35 4.92
N VAL A 39 8.15 -6.62 4.87
CA VAL A 39 8.94 -7.71 4.29
C VAL A 39 9.26 -7.43 2.82
N PHE A 40 8.28 -6.99 2.03
CA PHE A 40 8.52 -6.64 0.62
C PHE A 40 9.38 -5.40 0.46
N GLY A 41 9.23 -4.38 1.31
CA GLY A 41 10.11 -3.22 1.30
C GLY A 41 11.58 -3.61 1.51
N ILE A 42 11.85 -4.43 2.53
CA ILE A 42 13.19 -4.95 2.81
C ILE A 42 13.69 -5.81 1.65
N ALA A 43 12.86 -6.71 1.13
CA ALA A 43 13.22 -7.57 0.00
C ALA A 43 13.52 -6.77 -1.27
N LEU A 44 12.72 -5.74 -1.59
CA LEU A 44 12.93 -4.88 -2.76
C LEU A 44 14.24 -4.11 -2.67
N VAL A 45 14.54 -3.54 -1.50
CA VAL A 45 15.81 -2.83 -1.30
C VAL A 45 16.98 -3.80 -1.30
N GLY A 46 16.89 -4.90 -0.57
CA GLY A 46 17.95 -5.91 -0.46
C GLY A 46 18.25 -6.58 -1.81
N VAL A 47 17.24 -7.06 -2.51
CA VAL A 47 17.42 -7.68 -3.84
C VAL A 47 17.86 -6.61 -4.85
N GLY A 48 17.19 -5.45 -4.88
CA GLY A 48 17.47 -4.39 -5.84
C GLY A 48 18.90 -3.85 -5.78
N LEU A 49 19.45 -3.67 -4.58
CA LEU A 49 20.84 -3.24 -4.39
C LEU A 49 21.86 -4.33 -4.71
N ASN A 50 21.46 -5.60 -4.70
CA ASN A 50 22.31 -6.73 -5.10
C ASN A 50 22.21 -7.05 -6.61
N LEU A 51 21.36 -6.35 -7.36
CA LEU A 51 21.28 -6.56 -8.81
C LEU A 51 22.54 -6.04 -9.51
N PRO A 52 22.98 -6.67 -10.61
CA PRO A 52 24.06 -6.13 -11.43
C PRO A 52 23.77 -4.70 -11.91
N THR A 53 22.49 -4.35 -12.08
CA THR A 53 22.01 -3.02 -12.46
C THR A 53 22.22 -1.95 -11.38
N ALA A 54 22.50 -2.31 -10.12
CA ALA A 54 22.70 -1.37 -9.01
C ALA A 54 23.90 -0.41 -9.16
N HIS A 55 24.84 -0.71 -10.08
CA HIS A 55 25.92 0.21 -10.44
C HIS A 55 25.42 1.47 -11.15
N SER A 56 24.22 1.41 -11.74
CA SER A 56 23.57 2.55 -12.37
C SER A 56 22.83 3.40 -11.34
N PRO A 57 23.08 4.73 -11.27
CA PRO A 57 22.35 5.59 -10.35
C PRO A 57 20.84 5.61 -10.66
N ILE A 58 20.45 5.38 -11.92
CA ILE A 58 19.05 5.28 -12.33
C ILE A 58 18.36 4.09 -11.64
N ASN A 59 19.04 2.95 -11.56
CA ASN A 59 18.49 1.79 -10.88
C ASN A 59 18.41 2.01 -9.36
N VAL A 60 19.43 2.62 -8.76
CA VAL A 60 19.40 2.96 -7.32
C VAL A 60 18.19 3.85 -7.00
N ILE A 61 17.90 4.85 -7.84
CA ILE A 61 16.69 5.67 -7.72
C ILE A 61 15.43 4.80 -7.82
N GLY A 62 15.37 3.87 -8.77
CA GLY A 62 14.29 2.90 -8.89
C GLY A 62 14.09 2.06 -7.63
N VAL A 63 15.16 1.51 -7.06
CA VAL A 63 15.15 0.70 -5.84
C VAL A 63 14.67 1.50 -4.63
N MET A 64 15.14 2.74 -4.46
CA MET A 64 14.66 3.62 -3.39
C MET A 64 13.20 4.00 -3.57
N THR A 65 12.77 4.24 -4.82
CA THR A 65 11.37 4.51 -5.15
C THR A 65 10.48 3.31 -4.85
N ALA A 66 10.95 2.08 -5.10
CA ALA A 66 10.25 0.86 -4.71
C ALA A 66 10.12 0.73 -3.18
N GLY A 67 11.16 1.10 -2.43
CA GLY A 67 11.11 1.20 -0.96
C GLY A 67 10.06 2.19 -0.46
N ILE A 68 9.96 3.37 -1.10
CA ILE A 68 8.88 4.34 -0.84
C ILE A 68 7.51 3.73 -1.19
N GLY A 69 7.42 2.95 -2.26
CA GLY A 69 6.24 2.14 -2.61
C GLY A 69 5.76 1.26 -1.44
N ALA A 70 6.68 0.56 -0.77
CA ALA A 70 6.38 -0.25 0.39
C ALA A 70 5.91 0.57 1.60
N PHE A 71 6.47 1.78 1.79
CA PHE A 71 6.00 2.70 2.82
C PHE A 71 4.52 3.09 2.63
N TRP A 72 4.07 3.33 1.40
CA TRP A 72 2.64 3.53 1.11
C TRP A 72 1.78 2.31 1.48
N GLY A 73 2.32 1.10 1.31
CA GLY A 73 1.69 -0.15 1.76
C GLY A 73 1.53 -0.21 3.28
N ILE A 74 2.56 0.20 4.04
CA ILE A 74 2.50 0.30 5.50
C ILE A 74 1.42 1.31 5.92
N LEU A 75 1.40 2.51 5.31
CA LEU A 75 0.37 3.52 5.58
C LEU A 75 -1.05 2.99 5.30
N SER A 76 -1.21 2.17 4.26
CA SER A 76 -2.48 1.50 3.97
C SER A 76 -2.89 0.52 5.08
N GLY A 77 -1.96 -0.30 5.56
CA GLY A 77 -2.20 -1.23 6.66
C GLY A 77 -2.51 -0.54 7.98
N VAL A 78 -1.77 0.54 8.29
CA VAL A 78 -2.03 1.38 9.47
C VAL A 78 -3.41 2.02 9.37
N SER A 79 -3.79 2.56 8.20
CA SER A 79 -5.11 3.16 7.98
C SER A 79 -6.25 2.16 8.21
N LEU A 80 -6.06 0.89 7.82
CA LEU A 80 -7.02 -0.19 8.11
C LEU A 80 -7.07 -0.55 9.60
N ALA A 81 -5.91 -0.63 10.25
CA ALA A 81 -5.82 -0.95 11.67
C ALA A 81 -6.45 0.16 12.54
N THR A 82 -6.23 1.43 12.18
CA THR A 82 -6.80 2.59 12.86
C THR A 82 -8.28 2.77 12.57
N ALA A 83 -8.79 2.33 11.41
CA ALA A 83 -10.22 2.36 11.09
C ALA A 83 -11.12 1.59 12.08
N ARG A 84 -10.55 0.74 12.95
CA ARG A 84 -11.27 0.14 14.09
C ARG A 84 -11.80 1.19 15.09
N SER A 85 -11.21 2.39 15.11
CA SER A 85 -11.66 3.50 15.97
C SER A 85 -12.92 4.18 15.45
N CYS A 86 -13.23 4.05 14.14
CA CYS A 86 -14.46 4.56 13.52
C CYS A 86 -15.73 3.77 13.95
N ALA A 87 -15.54 2.65 14.63
CA ALA A 87 -16.57 1.79 15.19
C ALA A 87 -16.53 1.89 16.71
N ARG A 88 -17.52 2.56 17.33
CA ARG A 88 -17.59 2.75 18.78
C ARG A 88 -18.99 2.42 19.29
N GLY A 89 -19.10 1.38 20.12
CA GLY A 89 -20.39 0.86 20.58
C GLY A 89 -21.23 0.35 19.41
N GLU A 90 -22.47 0.83 19.30
CA GLU A 90 -23.41 0.50 18.22
C GLU A 90 -23.42 1.55 17.10
N PHE A 91 -22.42 2.44 17.06
CA PHE A 91 -22.36 3.52 16.08
C PHE A 91 -21.13 3.40 15.19
N VAL A 92 -21.33 3.64 13.90
CA VAL A 92 -20.27 3.69 12.88
C VAL A 92 -20.22 5.09 12.26
N ASP A 93 -19.03 5.70 12.25
CA ASP A 93 -18.79 6.97 11.58
C ASP A 93 -18.64 6.75 10.07
N VAL A 94 -19.66 7.16 9.31
CA VAL A 94 -19.69 7.04 7.84
C VAL A 94 -18.70 7.99 7.18
N ASN A 95 -18.46 9.17 7.78
CA ASN A 95 -17.51 10.15 7.27
C ASN A 95 -16.08 9.66 7.48
N GLY A 96 -15.77 9.09 8.65
CA GLY A 96 -14.52 8.39 8.93
C GLY A 96 -14.27 7.23 7.96
N ALA A 97 -15.28 6.37 7.73
CA ALA A 97 -15.18 5.28 6.76
C ALA A 97 -14.91 5.76 5.33
N ARG A 98 -15.52 6.88 4.92
CA ARG A 98 -15.29 7.50 3.61
C ARG A 98 -13.88 8.09 3.51
N LEU A 99 -13.39 8.72 4.57
CA LEU A 99 -12.04 9.26 4.65
C LEU A 99 -11.00 8.15 4.53
N VAL A 100 -11.13 7.08 5.32
CA VAL A 100 -10.23 5.92 5.27
C VAL A 100 -10.18 5.32 3.85
N ARG A 101 -11.33 5.21 3.17
CA ARG A 101 -11.36 4.74 1.77
C ARG A 101 -10.62 5.66 0.81
N ARG A 102 -10.77 6.98 0.96
CA ARG A 102 -10.06 7.96 0.13
C ARG A 102 -8.56 7.86 0.37
N LEU A 103 -8.14 7.80 1.63
CA LEU A 103 -6.74 7.62 2.00
C LEU A 103 -6.17 6.32 1.43
N LEU A 104 -6.88 5.19 1.57
CA LEU A 104 -6.46 3.92 0.95
C LEU A 104 -6.33 4.01 -0.57
N GLY A 105 -7.24 4.72 -1.24
CA GLY A 105 -7.14 4.97 -2.68
C GLY A 105 -5.90 5.78 -3.04
N VAL A 106 -5.60 6.84 -2.28
CA VAL A 106 -4.41 7.69 -2.46
C VAL A 106 -3.13 6.89 -2.20
N TRP A 107 -3.08 6.11 -1.11
CA TRP A 107 -1.92 5.28 -0.77
C TRP A 107 -1.70 4.18 -1.80
N TRP A 108 -2.76 3.54 -2.29
CA TRP A 108 -2.65 2.55 -3.35
C TRP A 108 -2.16 3.16 -4.67
N LEU A 109 -2.68 4.33 -5.04
CA LEU A 109 -2.20 5.05 -6.22
C LEU A 109 -0.72 5.44 -6.09
N GLY A 110 -0.30 5.92 -4.92
CA GLY A 110 1.10 6.21 -4.62
C GLY A 110 1.99 4.97 -4.80
N ALA A 111 1.56 3.82 -4.29
CA ALA A 111 2.26 2.56 -4.48
C ALA A 111 2.37 2.15 -5.96
N ILE A 112 1.30 2.32 -6.76
CA ILE A 112 1.30 2.06 -8.20
C ILE A 112 2.31 2.96 -8.92
N VAL A 113 2.28 4.27 -8.66
CA VAL A 113 3.18 5.23 -9.30
C VAL A 113 4.63 4.89 -8.96
N CYS A 114 4.93 4.57 -7.70
CA CYS A 114 6.26 4.13 -7.28
C CYS A 114 6.69 2.84 -7.99
N ALA A 115 5.79 1.86 -8.11
CA ALA A 115 6.10 0.59 -8.78
C ALA A 115 6.35 0.78 -10.29
N MET A 116 5.55 1.62 -10.96
CA MET A 116 5.75 1.95 -12.37
C MET A 116 7.07 2.69 -12.60
N ALA A 117 7.41 3.65 -11.73
CA ALA A 117 8.68 4.37 -11.81
C ALA A 117 9.87 3.43 -11.61
N ALA A 118 9.82 2.55 -10.59
CA ALA A 118 10.86 1.55 -10.34
C ALA A 118 11.01 0.57 -11.51
N TRP A 119 9.89 0.09 -12.06
CA TRP A 119 9.89 -0.75 -13.26
C TRP A 119 10.55 -0.04 -14.44
N PHE A 120 10.18 1.21 -14.68
CA PHE A 120 10.74 2.01 -15.76
C PHE A 120 12.26 2.20 -15.61
N CYS A 121 12.73 2.50 -14.40
CA CYS A 121 14.16 2.63 -14.10
C CYS A 121 14.94 1.33 -14.38
N GLU A 122 14.41 0.18 -13.98
CA GLU A 122 15.05 -1.12 -14.24
C GLU A 122 15.07 -1.42 -15.75
N VAL A 123 13.96 -1.22 -16.47
CA VAL A 123 13.88 -1.43 -17.93
C VAL A 123 14.84 -0.49 -18.68
N MET A 124 14.93 0.77 -18.29
CA MET A 124 15.87 1.73 -18.87
C MET A 124 17.33 1.32 -18.63
N THR A 125 17.63 0.78 -17.44
CA THR A 125 18.98 0.33 -17.10
C THR A 125 19.36 -0.92 -17.90
N LEU A 126 18.45 -1.88 -18.05
CA LEU A 126 18.65 -3.09 -18.85
C LEU A 126 18.84 -2.79 -20.34
N ASN A 127 18.10 -1.82 -20.89
CA ASN A 127 18.19 -1.44 -22.30
C ASN A 127 19.27 -0.38 -22.59
N SER A 128 20.10 -0.02 -21.61
CA SER A 128 21.09 1.02 -21.80
C SER A 128 22.19 0.56 -22.78
N VAL A 129 22.32 1.26 -23.91
CA VAL A 129 23.33 0.96 -24.95
C VAL A 129 24.76 1.14 -24.43
N ALA A 130 24.93 2.01 -23.43
CA ALA A 130 26.24 2.31 -22.84
C ALA A 130 26.86 1.11 -22.10
N ARG A 131 26.04 0.27 -21.45
CA ARG A 131 26.47 -0.97 -20.79
C ARG A 131 25.32 -1.98 -20.77
N PRO A 132 25.29 -2.95 -21.69
CA PRO A 132 24.28 -4.00 -21.67
C PRO A 132 24.46 -4.84 -20.41
N VAL A 133 23.42 -4.87 -19.58
CA VAL A 133 23.38 -5.71 -18.36
C VAL A 133 22.46 -6.90 -18.65
N PRO A 134 22.90 -8.15 -18.43
CA PRO A 134 22.06 -9.31 -18.69
C PRO A 134 20.85 -9.32 -17.77
N PHE A 135 19.70 -9.72 -18.31
CA PHE A 135 18.51 -9.98 -17.50
C PHE A 135 18.76 -11.21 -16.62
N THR A 136 18.75 -11.03 -15.30
CA THR A 136 19.02 -12.11 -14.34
C THR A 136 17.74 -12.58 -13.66
N ILE A 137 17.83 -13.76 -13.02
CA ILE A 137 16.75 -14.26 -12.14
C ILE A 137 16.42 -13.23 -11.06
N GLY A 138 17.43 -12.51 -10.55
CA GLY A 138 17.22 -11.43 -9.57
C GLY A 138 16.30 -10.33 -10.09
N SER A 139 16.50 -9.87 -11.33
CA SER A 139 15.64 -8.86 -11.95
C SER A 139 14.20 -9.36 -12.11
N ALA A 140 14.02 -10.63 -12.50
CA ALA A 140 12.69 -11.26 -12.55
C ALA A 140 12.00 -11.28 -11.18
N VAL A 141 12.73 -11.68 -10.12
CA VAL A 141 12.22 -11.69 -8.74
C VAL A 141 11.87 -10.27 -8.29
N TYR A 142 12.72 -9.29 -8.55
CA TYR A 142 12.48 -7.89 -8.20
C TYR A 142 11.19 -7.35 -8.84
N LEU A 143 11.01 -7.57 -10.15
CA LEU A 143 9.80 -7.17 -10.87
C LEU A 143 8.55 -7.90 -10.38
N ALA A 144 8.67 -9.19 -10.05
CA ALA A 144 7.57 -9.96 -9.48
C ALA A 144 7.13 -9.43 -8.11
N VAL A 145 8.09 -9.11 -7.23
CA VAL A 145 7.81 -8.54 -5.91
C VAL A 145 7.16 -7.15 -6.03
N LEU A 146 7.60 -6.31 -6.98
CA LEU A 146 6.96 -5.03 -7.29
C LEU A 146 5.49 -5.22 -7.69
N GLY A 147 5.21 -6.15 -8.60
CA GLY A 147 3.85 -6.48 -9.01
C GLY A 147 2.99 -6.97 -7.83
N LEU A 148 3.55 -7.84 -6.99
CA LEU A 148 2.87 -8.37 -5.81
C LEU A 148 2.49 -7.26 -4.82
N LEU A 149 3.36 -6.26 -4.65
CA LEU A 149 3.11 -5.11 -3.78
C LEU A 149 1.91 -4.28 -4.26
N VAL A 150 1.81 -4.05 -5.57
CA VAL A 150 0.65 -3.38 -6.19
C VAL A 150 -0.63 -4.19 -5.99
N VAL A 151 -0.56 -5.51 -6.18
CA VAL A 151 -1.69 -6.42 -5.99
C VAL A 151 -2.18 -6.39 -4.54
N LEU A 152 -1.27 -6.43 -3.57
CA LEU A 152 -1.60 -6.37 -2.14
C LEU A 152 -2.26 -5.06 -1.74
N GLY A 153 -1.77 -3.93 -2.25
CA GLY A 153 -2.43 -2.64 -2.10
C GLY A 153 -3.85 -2.64 -2.67
N GLY A 154 -4.04 -3.29 -3.83
CA GLY A 154 -5.35 -3.45 -4.46
C GLY A 154 -6.29 -4.30 -3.62
N VAL A 155 -5.82 -5.46 -3.13
CA VAL A 155 -6.59 -6.34 -2.24
C VAL A 155 -7.04 -5.60 -0.99
N ALA A 156 -6.17 -4.80 -0.37
CA ALA A 156 -6.50 -3.97 0.78
C ALA A 156 -7.60 -2.96 0.45
N PHE A 157 -7.48 -2.25 -0.67
CA PHE A 157 -8.48 -1.28 -1.15
C PHE A 157 -9.84 -1.93 -1.42
N PHE A 158 -9.87 -3.04 -2.16
CA PHE A 158 -11.11 -3.77 -2.46
C PHE A 158 -11.76 -4.38 -1.22
N THR A 159 -10.95 -4.89 -0.29
CA THR A 159 -11.46 -5.43 0.97
C THR A 159 -12.09 -4.33 1.81
N ALA A 160 -11.43 -3.17 1.93
CA ALA A 160 -11.98 -1.99 2.60
C ALA A 160 -13.29 -1.52 1.93
N ARG A 161 -13.33 -1.52 0.59
CA ARG A 161 -14.53 -1.14 -0.17
C ARG A 161 -15.70 -2.07 0.14
N LYS A 162 -15.48 -3.39 0.17
CA LYS A 162 -16.50 -4.41 0.46
C LYS A 162 -16.97 -4.37 1.90
N VAL A 163 -16.07 -4.24 2.87
CA VAL A 163 -16.39 -4.24 4.31
C VAL A 163 -17.14 -2.96 4.72
N LEU A 164 -16.75 -1.80 4.16
CA LEU A 164 -17.35 -0.52 4.53
C LEU A 164 -18.61 -0.18 3.71
N ARG A 165 -19.06 -1.03 2.78
CA ARG A 165 -20.33 -0.84 2.05
C ARG A 165 -21.45 -1.18 3.03
N VAL A 166 -21.76 -0.21 3.87
CA VAL A 166 -22.97 -0.18 4.70
C VAL A 166 -23.89 0.81 3.99
N GLY A 167 -24.75 0.25 3.18
CA GLY A 167 -25.70 0.89 2.26
C GLY A 167 -26.37 -0.24 1.52
#